data_AF-A0A7X8J7J8-F1
#
_entry.id   AF-A0A7X8J7J8-F1
#
_cell.length_a   1.000
_cell.length_b   1.000
_cell.length_c   1.000
_cell.angle_alpha   90.00
_cell.angle_beta   90.00
_cell.angle_gamma   90.00
#
_symmetry.space_group_name_H-M   'P 1'
#
loop_
_entity.id
_entity.type
_entity.pdbx_description
1 polymer ?
#
loop_
_entity_poly.entity_id
_entity_poly.type
_entity_poly.pdbx_seq_one_letter_code
_entity_poly.pdbx_strand_id
1 'polypeptide(L)'
;LKTLQIFNPFLPRHYGAIREMTPQTVWCYTRDALSAAWSFLRLYESTGDKEWFERARLWGEWFLKYGLDDEGWPHWGVFFEEPRPDDYIQMSPELQGCFQGGSLNFLFQMARISGDSRWVGNEYLNIADHLVTYIQQDSGLFKTVERSSKKPPEEDPQNGLHKINDDLNSLGLLSAYRITGNQKYLDAVAKYVNAAFETLKDDGGFDASRASIPIVLNILYETEGLLEYPSVTPEKIGLTFSKLLSAQCDGRTNRRMTGGIIEEEGKSFVCARSSCYALIVFLKICGGSAETLGAPPFNIKKSRTKDYHHAD
;
A
#
# COMPACT_ATOMS: atom_id res chain seq x y z
N LEU A 1 10.88 5.80 -14.12
CA LEU A 1 9.41 5.64 -13.98
C LEU A 1 8.73 5.50 -15.34
N LYS A 2 8.66 6.53 -16.21
CA LYS A 2 7.95 6.43 -17.51
C LYS A 2 8.38 5.24 -18.38
N THR A 3 9.68 4.93 -18.41
CA THR A 3 10.28 3.86 -19.21
C THR A 3 9.96 2.45 -18.72
N LEU A 4 9.41 2.30 -17.51
CA LEU A 4 9.05 1.00 -16.94
C LEU A 4 7.64 0.55 -17.33
N GLN A 5 6.78 1.50 -17.74
CA GLN A 5 5.40 1.18 -18.14
C GLN A 5 5.37 0.63 -19.57
N ILE A 6 4.67 -0.48 -19.74
CA ILE A 6 4.60 -1.20 -21.01
C ILE A 6 3.52 -0.58 -21.89
N PHE A 7 3.91 -0.06 -23.05
CA PHE A 7 2.99 0.45 -24.09
C PHE A 7 3.12 -0.32 -25.41
N ASN A 8 3.56 -1.57 -25.36
CA ASN A 8 3.68 -2.39 -26.56
C ASN A 8 2.29 -2.85 -27.02
N PRO A 9 1.75 -2.36 -28.16
CA PRO A 9 0.41 -2.73 -28.62
C PRO A 9 0.33 -4.20 -29.06
N PHE A 10 1.47 -4.85 -29.35
CA PHE A 10 1.54 -6.26 -29.70
C PHE A 10 1.53 -7.20 -28.48
N LEU A 11 1.60 -6.64 -27.26
CA LEU A 11 1.46 -7.36 -26.00
C LEU A 11 0.25 -6.82 -25.22
N PRO A 12 -0.99 -6.95 -25.75
CA PRO A 12 -2.17 -6.32 -25.18
C PRO A 12 -2.47 -6.74 -23.74
N ARG A 13 -2.03 -7.93 -23.31
CA ARG A 13 -2.15 -8.42 -21.94
C ARG A 13 -1.27 -7.62 -20.95
N HIS A 14 -0.18 -7.03 -21.41
CA HIS A 14 0.78 -6.31 -20.56
C HIS A 14 0.67 -4.80 -20.71
N TYR A 15 -0.16 -4.31 -21.64
CA TYR A 15 -0.33 -2.88 -21.87
C TYR A 15 -0.84 -2.18 -20.61
N GLY A 16 -0.09 -1.16 -20.15
CA GLY A 16 -0.37 -0.43 -18.92
C GLY A 16 0.35 -0.97 -17.67
N ALA A 17 0.83 -2.22 -17.69
CA ALA A 17 1.63 -2.80 -16.61
C ALA A 17 2.96 -2.06 -16.42
N ILE A 18 3.53 -2.13 -15.22
CA ILE A 18 4.80 -1.47 -14.87
C ILE A 18 5.80 -2.54 -14.44
N ARG A 19 6.96 -2.59 -15.09
CA ARG A 19 8.06 -3.52 -14.76
C ARG A 19 8.76 -3.13 -13.46
N GLU A 20 9.34 -4.12 -12.77
CA GLU A 20 9.88 -3.96 -11.41
C GLU A 20 11.06 -2.96 -11.32
N MET A 21 12.16 -3.24 -12.01
CA MET A 21 13.42 -2.51 -11.80
C MET A 21 13.88 -1.76 -13.04
N THR A 22 13.80 -2.40 -14.20
CA THR A 22 14.33 -1.90 -15.47
C THR A 22 13.35 -2.15 -16.61
N PRO A 23 13.46 -1.45 -17.75
CA PRO A 23 12.65 -1.73 -18.93
C PRO A 23 12.80 -3.17 -19.48
N GLN A 24 13.89 -3.86 -19.11
CA GLN A 24 14.17 -5.25 -19.48
C GLN A 24 13.66 -6.26 -18.44
N THR A 25 13.20 -5.82 -17.27
CA THR A 25 12.76 -6.72 -16.21
C THR A 25 11.49 -7.45 -16.62
N VAL A 26 11.52 -8.78 -16.63
CA VAL A 26 10.44 -9.62 -17.20
C VAL A 26 9.29 -9.90 -16.23
N TRP A 27 9.26 -9.23 -15.08
CA TRP A 27 8.21 -9.36 -14.07
C TRP A 27 7.88 -8.01 -13.41
N CYS A 28 6.83 -8.03 -12.58
CA CYS A 28 6.60 -7.00 -11.57
C CYS A 28 6.09 -7.63 -10.27
N TYR A 29 6.49 -7.10 -9.12
CA TYR A 29 5.68 -7.24 -7.91
C TYR A 29 4.52 -6.26 -8.02
N THR A 30 3.27 -6.75 -7.91
CA THR A 30 2.10 -5.90 -8.17
C THR A 30 2.04 -4.72 -7.20
N ARG A 31 2.43 -4.95 -5.93
CA ARG A 31 2.46 -3.92 -4.89
C ARG A 31 3.55 -2.87 -5.13
N ASP A 32 4.69 -3.25 -5.68
CA ASP A 32 5.77 -2.30 -5.97
C ASP A 32 5.45 -1.48 -7.23
N ALA A 33 4.94 -2.13 -8.27
CA ALA A 33 4.39 -1.49 -9.46
C ALA A 33 3.29 -0.46 -9.11
N LEU A 34 2.44 -0.79 -8.13
CA LEU A 34 1.43 0.13 -7.61
C LEU A 34 2.05 1.44 -7.09
N SER A 35 3.17 1.38 -6.37
CA SER A 35 3.82 2.59 -5.84
C SER A 35 4.26 3.54 -6.97
N ALA A 36 4.71 2.99 -8.10
CA ALA A 36 4.99 3.77 -9.30
C ALA A 36 3.72 4.37 -9.91
N ALA A 37 2.64 3.59 -10.06
CA ALA A 37 1.36 4.09 -10.57
C ALA A 37 0.78 5.22 -9.68
N TRP A 38 0.92 5.07 -8.36
CA TRP A 38 0.48 6.07 -7.39
C TRP A 38 1.27 7.37 -7.51
N SER A 39 2.57 7.29 -7.81
CA SER A 39 3.38 8.49 -8.06
C SER A 39 2.86 9.28 -9.27
N PHE A 40 2.35 8.61 -10.31
CA PHE A 40 1.71 9.29 -11.44
C PHE A 40 0.43 10.00 -11.01
N LEU A 41 -0.39 9.37 -10.16
CA LEU A 41 -1.59 10.03 -9.63
C LEU A 41 -1.25 11.30 -8.85
N ARG A 42 -0.15 11.29 -8.08
CA ARG A 42 0.34 12.46 -7.33
C ARG A 42 0.94 13.54 -8.22
N LEU A 43 1.70 13.15 -9.25
CA LEU A 43 2.17 14.08 -10.27
C LEU A 43 1.00 14.77 -10.99
N TYR A 44 -0.08 14.05 -11.28
CA TYR A 44 -1.29 14.65 -11.84
C TYR A 44 -1.90 15.70 -10.92
N GLU A 45 -2.12 15.39 -9.64
CA GLU A 45 -2.68 16.35 -8.69
C GLU A 45 -1.81 17.61 -8.54
N SER A 46 -0.48 17.45 -8.56
CA SER A 46 0.45 18.59 -8.41
C SER A 46 0.64 19.41 -9.68
N THR A 47 0.47 18.84 -10.88
CA THR A 47 0.82 19.50 -12.15
C THR A 47 -0.37 19.76 -13.06
N GLY A 48 -1.47 19.03 -12.90
CA GLY A 48 -2.61 19.02 -13.82
C GLY A 48 -2.34 18.33 -15.17
N ASP A 49 -1.13 17.79 -15.40
CA ASP A 49 -0.79 17.16 -16.68
C ASP A 49 -1.46 15.78 -16.82
N LYS A 50 -2.36 15.70 -17.81
CA LYS A 50 -3.21 14.53 -18.08
C LYS A 50 -2.42 13.28 -18.43
N GLU A 51 -1.18 13.38 -18.91
CA GLU A 51 -0.33 12.20 -19.16
C GLU A 51 -0.20 11.38 -17.88
N TRP A 52 -0.03 12.02 -16.72
CA TRP A 52 0.16 11.33 -15.45
C TRP A 52 -1.10 10.59 -14.99
N PHE A 53 -2.26 11.22 -15.12
CA PHE A 53 -3.52 10.56 -14.82
C PHE A 53 -3.75 9.36 -15.75
N GLU A 54 -3.48 9.53 -17.04
CA GLU A 54 -3.62 8.45 -18.04
C GLU A 54 -2.74 7.25 -17.70
N ARG A 55 -1.50 7.48 -17.28
CA ARG A 55 -0.58 6.40 -16.86
C ARG A 55 -1.07 5.65 -15.62
N ALA A 56 -1.56 6.37 -14.62
CA ALA A 56 -2.17 5.77 -13.44
C ALA A 56 -3.42 4.95 -13.81
N ARG A 57 -4.26 5.49 -14.68
CA ARG A 57 -5.46 4.82 -15.23
C ARG A 57 -5.12 3.52 -15.92
N LEU A 58 -4.14 3.53 -16.85
CA LEU A 58 -3.74 2.33 -17.60
C LEU A 58 -3.21 1.22 -16.68
N TRP A 59 -2.44 1.57 -15.65
CA TRP A 59 -2.01 0.58 -14.66
C TRP A 59 -3.19 0.05 -13.85
N GLY A 60 -4.11 0.91 -13.40
CA GLY A 60 -5.29 0.49 -12.65
C GLY A 60 -6.20 -0.45 -13.45
N GLU A 61 -6.42 -0.17 -14.74
CA GLU A 61 -7.20 -1.04 -15.62
C GLU A 61 -6.51 -2.38 -15.84
N TRP A 62 -5.20 -2.36 -16.05
CA TRP A 62 -4.41 -3.59 -16.14
C TRP A 62 -4.48 -4.39 -14.83
N PHE A 63 -4.34 -3.74 -13.68
CA PHE A 63 -4.37 -4.36 -12.37
C PHE A 63 -5.71 -5.06 -12.10
N LEU A 64 -6.83 -4.38 -12.31
CA LEU A 64 -8.17 -4.97 -12.11
C LEU A 64 -8.44 -6.14 -13.08
N LYS A 65 -7.82 -6.13 -14.27
CA LYS A 65 -8.06 -7.15 -15.29
C LYS A 65 -7.11 -8.35 -15.22
N TYR A 66 -5.87 -8.13 -14.81
CA TYR A 66 -4.78 -9.12 -14.92
C TYR A 66 -3.90 -9.21 -13.67
N GLY A 67 -4.04 -8.29 -12.72
CA GLY A 67 -3.26 -8.24 -11.48
C GLY A 67 -3.94 -8.94 -10.30
N LEU A 68 -5.15 -9.47 -10.49
CA LEU A 68 -5.92 -10.22 -9.49
C LEU A 68 -5.95 -11.70 -9.84
N ASP A 69 -5.93 -12.53 -8.80
CA ASP A 69 -6.11 -13.98 -8.90
C ASP A 69 -7.60 -14.35 -9.04
N ASP A 70 -7.90 -15.64 -9.16
CA ASP A 70 -9.25 -16.17 -9.33
C ASP A 70 -10.16 -16.02 -8.09
N GLU A 71 -9.61 -15.68 -6.93
CA GLU A 71 -10.37 -15.29 -5.74
C GLU A 71 -10.61 -13.76 -5.68
N GLY A 72 -10.08 -13.01 -6.65
CA GLY A 72 -10.13 -11.55 -6.67
C GLY A 72 -9.10 -10.89 -5.75
N TRP A 73 -8.11 -11.65 -5.25
CA TRP A 73 -7.02 -11.14 -4.44
C TRP A 73 -5.83 -10.74 -5.31
N PRO A 74 -5.06 -9.68 -5.00
CA PRO A 74 -3.97 -9.27 -5.87
C PRO A 74 -2.87 -10.33 -5.93
N HIS A 75 -2.36 -10.63 -7.12
CA HIS A 75 -1.19 -11.49 -7.30
C HIS A 75 0.04 -10.91 -6.59
N TRP A 76 0.98 -11.74 -6.13
CA TRP A 76 2.22 -11.23 -5.51
C TRP A 76 3.02 -10.48 -6.58
N GLY A 77 3.18 -11.13 -7.72
CA GLY A 77 3.68 -10.53 -8.91
C GLY A 77 3.20 -11.26 -10.15
N VAL A 78 3.55 -10.69 -11.29
CA VAL A 78 3.17 -11.21 -12.61
C VAL A 78 4.42 -11.29 -13.46
N PHE A 79 4.61 -12.43 -14.11
CA PHE A 79 5.60 -12.60 -15.17
C PHE A 79 5.02 -12.13 -16.50
N PHE A 80 5.76 -11.27 -17.19
CA PHE A 80 5.46 -10.83 -18.55
C PHE A 80 6.14 -11.71 -19.58
N GLU A 81 7.32 -12.24 -19.25
CA GLU A 81 8.13 -13.14 -20.08
C GLU A 81 8.82 -14.16 -19.14
N GLU A 82 9.46 -15.18 -19.72
CA GLU A 82 10.17 -16.20 -18.94
C GLU A 82 11.32 -15.57 -18.12
N PRO A 83 11.39 -15.81 -16.80
CA PRO A 83 12.49 -15.32 -15.97
C PRO A 83 13.83 -15.92 -16.39
N ARG A 84 14.90 -15.14 -16.24
CA ARG A 84 16.26 -15.61 -16.51
C ARG A 84 16.78 -16.41 -15.30
N PRO A 85 17.74 -17.33 -15.50
CA PRO A 85 18.26 -18.16 -14.40
C PRO A 85 18.87 -17.36 -13.23
N ASP A 86 19.33 -16.14 -13.48
CA ASP A 86 19.95 -15.23 -12.50
C ASP A 86 18.97 -14.24 -11.85
N ASP A 87 17.70 -14.25 -12.25
CA ASP A 87 16.69 -13.38 -11.67
C ASP A 87 16.29 -13.86 -10.26
N TYR A 88 16.49 -13.01 -9.25
CA TYR A 88 16.08 -13.29 -7.87
C TYR A 88 14.62 -12.88 -7.64
N ILE A 89 13.71 -13.84 -7.74
CA ILE A 89 12.26 -13.61 -7.66
C ILE A 89 11.66 -14.42 -6.50
N GLN A 90 10.93 -13.74 -5.60
CA GLN A 90 10.33 -14.32 -4.39
C GLN A 90 8.81 -14.56 -4.53
N MET A 91 8.26 -14.43 -5.73
CA MET A 91 6.82 -14.59 -5.97
C MET A 91 6.39 -16.03 -5.69
N SER A 92 5.28 -16.20 -4.98
CA SER A 92 4.62 -17.49 -4.81
C SER A 92 3.12 -17.36 -5.10
N PRO A 93 2.55 -18.15 -6.03
CA PRO A 93 1.11 -18.18 -6.26
C PRO A 93 0.34 -18.89 -5.12
N GLU A 94 1.05 -19.67 -4.29
CA GLU A 94 0.47 -20.39 -3.16
C GLU A 94 0.34 -19.54 -1.91
N LEU A 95 0.89 -18.33 -1.91
CA LEU A 95 0.88 -17.42 -0.78
C LEU A 95 0.11 -16.14 -1.11
N GLN A 96 -0.75 -15.76 -0.18
CA GLN A 96 -1.45 -14.47 -0.16
C GLN A 96 -0.75 -13.60 0.88
N GLY A 97 0.22 -12.83 0.41
CA GLY A 97 1.02 -11.88 1.17
C GLY A 97 0.22 -10.73 1.76
N CYS A 98 0.47 -10.42 3.03
CA CYS A 98 -0.21 -9.32 3.70
C CYS A 98 0.03 -7.96 3.06
N PHE A 99 1.13 -7.73 2.33
CA PHE A 99 1.41 -6.45 1.65
C PHE A 99 0.55 -6.16 0.40
N GLN A 100 -0.14 -7.17 -0.15
CA GLN A 100 -0.86 -7.05 -1.44
C GLN A 100 -2.10 -6.15 -1.38
N GLY A 101 -2.74 -6.08 -0.20
CA GLY A 101 -3.98 -5.31 0.02
C GLY A 101 -3.83 -3.79 -0.06
N GLY A 102 -2.59 -3.27 -0.06
CA GLY A 102 -2.29 -1.83 -0.17
C GLY A 102 -2.82 -1.14 -1.44
N SER A 103 -3.31 -1.90 -2.41
CA SER A 103 -3.99 -1.42 -3.62
C SER A 103 -5.30 -0.68 -3.38
N LEU A 104 -5.99 -0.96 -2.27
CA LEU A 104 -7.27 -0.32 -1.94
C LEU A 104 -7.17 1.22 -1.91
N ASN A 105 -6.21 1.79 -1.20
CA ASN A 105 -6.14 3.26 -1.07
C ASN A 105 -5.79 3.93 -2.43
N PHE A 106 -5.05 3.27 -3.31
CA PHE A 106 -4.87 3.76 -4.68
C PHE A 106 -6.18 3.77 -5.47
N LEU A 107 -6.91 2.66 -5.48
CA LEU A 107 -8.19 2.54 -6.19
C LEU A 107 -9.23 3.55 -5.66
N PHE A 108 -9.26 3.77 -4.35
CA PHE A 108 -10.07 4.82 -3.72
C PHE A 108 -9.72 6.22 -4.27
N GLN A 109 -8.43 6.53 -4.39
CA GLN A 109 -8.00 7.82 -4.93
C GLN A 109 -8.27 7.95 -6.42
N MET A 110 -8.16 6.86 -7.18
CA MET A 110 -8.60 6.83 -8.58
C MET A 110 -10.08 7.19 -8.69
N ALA A 111 -10.96 6.59 -7.87
CA ALA A 111 -12.38 6.97 -7.81
C ALA A 111 -12.57 8.45 -7.45
N ARG A 112 -11.85 8.95 -6.45
CA ARG A 112 -11.94 10.35 -6.00
C ARG A 112 -11.59 11.34 -7.10
N ILE A 113 -10.46 11.11 -7.76
CA ILE A 113 -9.88 12.05 -8.72
C ILE A 113 -10.63 11.99 -10.06
N SER A 114 -11.04 10.80 -10.48
CA SER A 114 -11.75 10.61 -11.75
C SER A 114 -13.26 10.83 -11.66
N GLY A 115 -13.84 10.67 -10.46
CA GLY A 115 -15.28 10.58 -10.25
C GLY A 115 -15.91 9.26 -10.73
N ASP A 116 -15.10 8.27 -11.12
CA ASP A 116 -15.57 6.99 -11.66
C ASP A 116 -15.71 5.93 -10.56
N SER A 117 -16.95 5.48 -10.33
CA SER A 117 -17.26 4.50 -9.29
C SER A 117 -16.70 3.10 -9.58
N ARG A 118 -16.28 2.80 -10.81
CA ARG A 118 -15.77 1.47 -11.17
C ARG A 118 -14.51 1.09 -10.40
N TRP A 119 -13.69 2.07 -10.02
CA TRP A 119 -12.48 1.83 -9.24
C TRP A 119 -12.75 1.26 -7.84
N VAL A 120 -13.95 1.49 -7.30
CA VAL A 120 -14.36 1.03 -5.97
C VAL A 120 -15.57 0.10 -6.06
N GLY A 121 -15.62 -0.70 -7.13
CA GLY A 121 -16.65 -1.68 -7.40
C GLY A 121 -16.48 -3.01 -6.64
N ASN A 122 -16.90 -4.11 -7.25
CA ASN A 122 -16.91 -5.42 -6.60
C ASN A 122 -15.49 -5.93 -6.30
N GLU A 123 -14.56 -5.75 -7.23
CA GLU A 123 -13.17 -6.18 -7.08
C GLU A 123 -12.52 -5.48 -5.88
N TYR A 124 -12.77 -4.18 -5.72
CA TYR A 124 -12.31 -3.41 -4.57
C TYR A 124 -12.86 -3.97 -3.25
N LEU A 125 -14.17 -4.24 -3.19
CA LEU A 125 -14.81 -4.76 -1.98
C LEU A 125 -14.35 -6.19 -1.67
N ASN A 126 -14.11 -7.01 -2.69
CA ASN A 126 -13.55 -8.35 -2.52
C ASN A 126 -12.17 -8.29 -1.86
N ILE A 127 -11.27 -7.40 -2.33
CA ILE A 127 -9.96 -7.21 -1.70
C ILE A 127 -10.10 -6.78 -0.23
N ALA A 128 -11.00 -5.81 0.06
CA ALA A 128 -11.23 -5.35 1.43
C ALA A 128 -11.80 -6.45 2.34
N ASP A 129 -12.73 -7.26 1.83
CA ASP A 129 -13.33 -8.37 2.57
C ASP A 129 -12.33 -9.50 2.82
N HIS A 130 -11.49 -9.80 1.82
CA HIS A 130 -10.42 -10.79 1.93
C HIS A 130 -9.37 -10.38 2.97
N LEU A 131 -9.00 -9.10 3.00
CA LEU A 131 -8.11 -8.54 4.02
C LEU A 131 -8.63 -8.81 5.44
N VAL A 132 -9.90 -8.48 5.70
CA VAL A 132 -10.49 -8.62 7.04
C VAL A 132 -10.72 -10.08 7.41
N THR A 133 -11.09 -10.91 6.44
CA THR A 133 -11.56 -12.28 6.69
C THR A 133 -10.42 -13.29 6.78
N TYR A 134 -9.38 -13.14 5.95
CA TYR A 134 -8.35 -14.17 5.79
C TYR A 134 -6.94 -13.68 6.11
N ILE A 135 -6.63 -12.40 5.85
CA ILE A 135 -5.27 -11.86 6.04
C ILE A 135 -5.08 -11.34 7.47
N GLN A 136 -6.04 -10.59 8.01
CA GLN A 136 -6.00 -10.14 9.41
C GLN A 136 -6.25 -11.33 10.34
N GLN A 137 -5.32 -11.57 11.25
CA GLN A 137 -5.43 -12.69 12.19
C GLN A 137 -6.13 -12.28 13.49
N ASP A 138 -6.40 -13.24 14.35
CA ASP A 138 -7.00 -13.01 15.68
C ASP A 138 -6.18 -12.03 16.52
N SER A 139 -4.85 -12.05 16.37
CA SER A 139 -3.94 -11.10 17.03
C SER A 139 -4.07 -9.65 16.54
N GLY A 140 -4.91 -9.36 15.54
CA GLY A 140 -5.09 -8.02 14.96
C GLY A 140 -4.07 -7.64 13.89
N LEU A 141 -2.94 -8.32 13.85
CA LEU A 141 -1.91 -8.12 12.83
C LEU A 141 -2.28 -8.80 11.51
N PHE A 142 -1.85 -8.20 10.40
CA PHE A 142 -1.92 -8.83 9.09
C PHE A 142 -0.77 -9.82 8.92
N LYS A 143 -1.05 -10.99 8.35
CA LYS A 143 -0.02 -12.00 8.06
C LYS A 143 -0.20 -12.56 6.66
N THR A 144 0.91 -12.90 6.03
CA THR A 144 0.90 -13.76 4.84
C THR A 144 0.23 -15.08 5.20
N VAL A 145 -0.62 -15.60 4.32
CA VAL A 145 -1.29 -16.90 4.51
C VAL A 145 -1.10 -17.78 3.29
N GLU A 146 -1.14 -19.10 3.51
CA GLU A 146 -1.28 -20.06 2.43
C GLU A 146 -2.66 -19.94 1.80
N ARG A 147 -2.70 -19.94 0.47
CA ARG A 147 -3.93 -19.77 -0.30
C ARG A 147 -4.95 -20.87 -0.03
N SER A 148 -4.50 -22.12 0.11
CA SER A 148 -5.38 -23.27 0.32
C SER A 148 -5.98 -23.33 1.72
N SER A 149 -5.19 -23.03 2.75
CA SER A 149 -5.58 -23.20 4.16
C SER A 149 -6.08 -21.91 4.80
N LYS A 150 -5.78 -20.74 4.21
CA LYS A 150 -5.98 -19.40 4.77
C LYS A 150 -5.31 -19.20 6.13
N LYS A 151 -4.29 -20.01 6.44
CA LYS A 151 -3.51 -19.92 7.67
C LYS A 151 -2.10 -19.42 7.36
N PRO A 152 -1.43 -18.74 8.32
CA PRO A 152 -0.02 -18.42 8.18
C PRO A 152 0.81 -19.68 7.88
N PRO A 153 1.75 -19.63 6.92
CA PRO A 153 2.66 -20.75 6.69
C PRO A 153 3.57 -20.97 7.91
N GLU A 154 4.13 -22.17 8.04
CA GLU A 154 5.10 -22.49 9.10
C GLU A 154 6.34 -21.58 9.01
N GLU A 155 6.81 -21.33 7.79
CA GLU A 155 7.89 -20.39 7.49
C GLU A 155 7.35 -19.28 6.57
N ASP A 156 7.29 -18.04 7.09
CA ASP A 156 6.97 -16.87 6.27
C ASP A 156 8.21 -16.47 5.43
N PRO A 157 8.16 -16.52 4.09
CA PRO A 157 9.29 -16.13 3.25
C PRO A 157 9.68 -14.65 3.40
N GLN A 158 8.80 -13.80 3.93
CA GLN A 158 9.08 -12.41 4.26
C GLN A 158 9.49 -12.21 5.72
N ASN A 159 9.59 -13.28 6.52
CA ASN A 159 9.97 -13.25 7.94
C ASN A 159 9.17 -12.23 8.77
N GLY A 160 7.88 -12.06 8.46
CA GLY A 160 6.99 -11.12 9.12
C GLY A 160 7.28 -9.65 8.85
N LEU A 161 8.05 -9.30 7.81
CA LEU A 161 8.41 -7.91 7.46
C LEU A 161 7.20 -6.99 7.36
N HIS A 162 6.09 -7.50 6.85
CA HIS A 162 4.88 -6.72 6.56
C HIS A 162 3.79 -6.83 7.64
N LYS A 163 4.13 -7.36 8.82
CA LYS A 163 3.17 -7.49 9.92
C LYS A 163 2.80 -6.15 10.55
N ILE A 164 3.77 -5.21 10.67
CA ILE A 164 3.57 -3.82 11.13
C ILE A 164 3.83 -2.81 9.99
N ASN A 165 4.71 -3.12 9.04
CA ASN A 165 4.64 -2.43 7.76
C ASN A 165 3.47 -3.01 6.95
N ASP A 166 2.24 -2.64 7.29
CA ASP A 166 1.02 -3.17 6.65
C ASP A 166 0.85 -2.73 5.18
N ASP A 167 1.85 -2.05 4.61
CA ASP A 167 1.90 -1.50 3.26
C ASP A 167 0.63 -0.78 2.80
N LEU A 168 0.01 -0.06 3.75
CA LEU A 168 -1.17 0.78 3.60
C LEU A 168 -2.50 0.01 3.57
N ASN A 169 -2.53 -1.25 4.01
CA ASN A 169 -3.78 -2.02 4.17
C ASN A 169 -4.80 -1.29 5.03
N SER A 170 -4.40 -0.80 6.20
CA SER A 170 -5.32 -0.13 7.14
C SER A 170 -5.88 1.16 6.55
N LEU A 171 -5.11 1.92 5.78
CA LEU A 171 -5.62 3.09 5.06
C LEU A 171 -6.58 2.67 3.92
N GLY A 172 -6.32 1.52 3.30
CA GLY A 172 -7.23 0.87 2.37
C GLY A 172 -8.56 0.50 3.01
N LEU A 173 -8.55 -0.10 4.20
CA LEU A 173 -9.75 -0.46 4.96
C LEU A 173 -10.50 0.79 5.46
N LEU A 174 -9.79 1.83 5.90
CA LEU A 174 -10.40 3.13 6.22
C LEU A 174 -11.13 3.72 5.00
N SER A 175 -10.53 3.60 3.82
CA SER A 175 -11.15 4.01 2.56
C SER A 175 -12.43 3.20 2.27
N ALA A 176 -12.40 1.89 2.50
CA ALA A 176 -13.56 1.01 2.31
C ALA A 176 -14.70 1.35 3.29
N TYR A 177 -14.38 1.67 4.55
CA TYR A 177 -15.34 2.22 5.51
C TYR A 177 -15.97 3.52 5.00
N ARG A 178 -15.16 4.46 4.51
CA ARG A 178 -15.66 5.76 3.99
C ARG A 178 -16.59 5.60 2.78
N ILE A 179 -16.40 4.58 1.96
CA ILE A 179 -17.30 4.27 0.82
C ILE A 179 -18.59 3.60 1.28
N THR A 180 -18.49 2.61 2.16
CA THR A 180 -19.60 1.68 2.43
C THR A 180 -20.36 1.98 3.71
N GLY A 181 -19.76 2.70 4.65
CA GLY A 181 -20.21 2.82 6.03
C GLY A 181 -20.13 1.52 6.82
N ASN A 182 -19.52 0.45 6.28
CA ASN A 182 -19.48 -0.84 6.96
C ASN A 182 -18.42 -0.83 8.07
N GLN A 183 -18.90 -0.89 9.31
CA GLN A 183 -18.10 -0.79 10.52
C GLN A 183 -17.00 -1.85 10.61
N LYS A 184 -17.18 -3.04 10.00
CA LYS A 184 -16.18 -4.12 10.03
C LYS A 184 -14.79 -3.67 9.55
N TYR A 185 -14.73 -2.76 8.56
CA TYR A 185 -13.46 -2.27 8.04
C TYR A 185 -12.78 -1.30 9.02
N LEU A 186 -13.56 -0.46 9.69
CA LEU A 186 -13.04 0.48 10.68
C LEU A 186 -12.59 -0.27 11.95
N ASP A 187 -13.33 -1.30 12.35
CA ASP A 187 -12.97 -2.17 13.47
C ASP A 187 -11.66 -2.93 13.18
N ALA A 188 -11.45 -3.38 11.94
CA ALA A 188 -10.20 -4.00 11.52
C ALA A 188 -9.01 -3.04 11.63
N VAL A 189 -9.18 -1.75 11.27
CA VAL A 189 -8.15 -0.71 11.48
C VAL A 189 -7.87 -0.53 12.98
N ALA A 190 -8.92 -0.44 13.80
CA ALA A 190 -8.79 -0.33 15.26
C ALA A 190 -8.02 -1.51 15.87
N LYS A 191 -8.37 -2.72 15.45
CA LYS A 191 -7.73 -3.97 15.89
C LYS A 191 -6.25 -3.99 15.55
N TYR A 192 -5.89 -3.57 14.34
CA TYR A 192 -4.51 -3.50 13.89
C TYR A 192 -3.67 -2.49 14.70
N VAL A 193 -4.15 -1.26 14.86
CA VAL A 193 -3.41 -0.21 15.58
C VAL A 193 -3.17 -0.61 17.03
N ASN A 194 -4.17 -1.15 17.73
CA ASN A 194 -4.00 -1.62 19.11
C ASN A 194 -2.95 -2.75 19.18
N ALA A 195 -3.04 -3.73 18.29
CA ALA A 195 -2.07 -4.82 18.22
C ALA A 195 -0.64 -4.32 17.92
N ALA A 196 -0.47 -3.33 17.04
CA ALA A 196 0.83 -2.73 16.77
C ALA A 196 1.43 -2.09 18.04
N PHE A 197 0.64 -1.31 18.79
CA PHE A 197 1.08 -0.65 20.02
C PHE A 197 1.24 -1.58 21.23
N GLU A 198 0.68 -2.78 21.18
CA GLU A 198 0.97 -3.87 22.13
C GLU A 198 2.32 -4.51 21.88
N THR A 199 2.82 -4.46 20.63
CA THR A 199 4.16 -4.93 20.25
C THR A 199 5.24 -3.85 20.30
N LEU A 200 4.88 -2.63 20.70
CA LEU A 200 5.81 -1.50 20.80
C LEU A 200 6.96 -1.83 21.77
N LYS A 201 8.18 -1.63 21.31
CA LYS A 201 9.40 -1.82 22.12
C LYS A 201 9.67 -0.58 22.98
N ASP A 202 10.45 -0.77 24.04
CA ASP A 202 10.84 0.30 24.98
C ASP A 202 11.60 1.46 24.32
N ASP A 203 12.16 1.25 23.12
CA ASP A 203 12.87 2.26 22.35
C ASP A 203 11.98 3.04 21.37
N GLY A 204 10.68 2.74 21.31
CA GLY A 204 9.71 3.38 20.40
C GLY A 204 9.57 2.72 19.02
N GLY A 205 10.35 1.68 18.72
CA GLY A 205 10.21 0.91 17.50
C GLY A 205 9.15 -0.20 17.61
N PHE A 206 8.62 -0.65 16.47
CA PHE A 206 7.68 -1.78 16.42
C PHE A 206 8.38 -3.09 16.01
N ASP A 207 9.23 -3.03 14.98
CA ASP A 207 9.98 -4.19 14.49
C ASP A 207 11.43 -3.77 14.17
N ALA A 208 12.12 -4.53 13.31
CA ALA A 208 13.50 -4.20 12.92
C ALA A 208 13.53 -3.03 11.92
N SER A 209 12.51 -2.92 11.07
CA SER A 209 12.39 -1.87 10.07
C SER A 209 11.75 -0.63 10.68
N ARG A 210 12.27 0.54 10.32
CA ARG A 210 11.64 1.83 10.65
C ARG A 210 10.55 2.22 9.68
N ALA A 211 10.27 1.44 8.64
CA ALA A 211 9.17 1.71 7.70
C ALA A 211 7.80 1.56 8.39
N SER A 212 7.70 0.70 9.41
CA SER A 212 6.50 0.48 10.21
C SER A 212 6.05 1.72 10.98
N ILE A 213 7.01 2.48 11.52
CA ILE A 213 6.75 3.66 12.35
C ILE A 213 5.88 4.72 11.61
N PRO A 214 6.29 5.26 10.44
CA PRO A 214 5.49 6.25 9.75
C PRO A 214 4.16 5.69 9.24
N ILE A 215 4.06 4.39 8.92
CA ILE A 215 2.77 3.79 8.57
C ILE A 215 1.78 3.90 9.73
N VAL A 216 2.18 3.47 10.92
CA VAL A 216 1.32 3.52 12.12
C VAL A 216 0.96 4.96 12.50
N LEU A 217 1.93 5.88 12.47
CA LEU A 217 1.68 7.30 12.75
C LEU A 217 0.72 7.94 11.73
N ASN A 218 0.81 7.56 10.45
CA ASN A 218 -0.10 8.04 9.42
C ASN A 218 -1.53 7.54 9.65
N ILE A 219 -1.70 6.29 10.10
CA ILE A 219 -3.03 5.74 10.44
C ILE A 219 -3.64 6.50 11.61
N LEU A 220 -2.87 6.76 12.67
CA LEU A 220 -3.33 7.56 13.81
C LEU A 220 -3.80 8.94 13.38
N TYR A 221 -3.03 9.62 12.51
CA TYR A 221 -3.42 10.91 11.96
C TYR A 221 -4.74 10.83 11.16
N GLU A 222 -4.86 9.86 10.25
CA GLU A 222 -6.05 9.73 9.37
C GLU A 222 -7.33 9.31 10.09
N THR A 223 -7.21 8.80 11.30
CA THR A 223 -8.31 8.30 12.14
C THR A 223 -8.56 9.16 13.38
N GLU A 224 -7.87 10.29 13.51
CA GLU A 224 -8.08 11.24 14.60
C GLU A 224 -9.55 11.66 14.67
N GLY A 225 -10.12 11.56 15.88
CA GLY A 225 -11.54 11.86 16.14
C GLY A 225 -12.54 10.82 15.59
N LEU A 226 -12.09 9.79 14.90
CA LEU A 226 -12.92 8.70 14.38
C LEU A 226 -12.81 7.42 15.22
N LEU A 227 -11.63 7.15 15.78
CA LEU A 227 -11.34 5.96 16.58
C LEU A 227 -10.64 6.33 17.88
N GLU A 228 -10.95 5.58 18.94
CA GLU A 228 -10.19 5.56 20.18
C GLU A 228 -9.40 4.25 20.26
N TYR A 229 -8.15 4.35 20.71
CA TYR A 229 -7.23 3.21 20.77
C TYR A 229 -6.73 3.01 22.20
N PRO A 230 -7.29 2.06 22.96
CA PRO A 230 -6.91 1.84 24.35
C PRO A 230 -5.40 1.58 24.56
N SER A 231 -4.74 0.95 23.60
CA SER A 231 -3.32 0.60 23.69
C SER A 231 -2.38 1.76 23.34
N VAL A 232 -2.91 2.90 22.88
CA VAL A 232 -2.17 4.07 22.41
C VAL A 232 -2.25 5.20 23.43
N THR A 233 -1.10 5.69 23.88
CA THR A 233 -1.01 6.86 24.77
C THR A 233 -0.15 7.95 24.16
N PRO A 234 -0.31 9.23 24.58
CA PRO A 234 0.54 10.33 24.11
C PRO A 234 2.04 10.06 24.31
N GLU A 235 2.42 9.40 25.40
CA GLU A 235 3.81 9.04 25.70
C GLU A 235 4.36 8.04 24.67
N LYS A 236 3.58 7.01 24.33
CA LYS A 236 3.96 6.02 23.31
C LYS A 236 4.09 6.67 21.93
N ILE A 237 3.15 7.55 21.55
CA ILE A 237 3.23 8.31 20.29
C ILE A 237 4.50 9.16 20.26
N GLY A 238 4.79 9.90 21.34
CA GLY A 238 5.98 10.75 21.44
C GLY A 238 7.28 9.94 21.34
N LEU A 239 7.32 8.76 21.96
CA LEU A 239 8.46 7.85 21.89
C LEU A 239 8.69 7.33 20.45
N THR A 240 7.63 6.84 19.80
CA THR A 240 7.66 6.38 18.42
C THR A 240 8.09 7.48 17.44
N PHE A 241 7.56 8.69 17.61
CA PHE A 241 7.95 9.85 16.79
C PHE A 241 9.43 10.23 17.01
N SER A 242 9.91 10.19 18.25
CA SER A 242 11.32 10.45 18.59
C SER A 242 12.26 9.39 17.97
N LYS A 243 11.87 8.11 17.98
CA LYS A 243 12.60 7.03 17.32
C LYS A 243 12.70 7.27 15.81
N LEU A 244 11.64 7.75 15.16
CA LEU A 244 11.68 8.09 13.73
C LEU A 244 12.62 9.27 13.44
N LEU A 245 12.55 10.35 14.24
CA LEU A 245 13.43 11.51 14.07
C LEU A 245 14.90 11.16 14.26
N SER A 246 15.22 10.38 15.30
CA SER A 246 16.59 9.94 15.57
C SER A 246 17.16 8.98 14.51
N ALA A 247 16.32 8.40 13.65
CA ALA A 247 16.76 7.55 12.56
C ALA A 247 17.20 8.32 11.30
N GLN A 248 17.09 9.65 11.28
CA GLN A 248 17.59 10.46 10.17
C GLN A 248 19.11 10.36 10.07
N CYS A 249 19.60 10.03 8.88
CA CYS A 249 21.01 9.96 8.59
C CYS A 249 21.61 11.39 8.54
N ASP A 250 22.69 11.61 9.29
CA ASP A 250 23.43 12.88 9.30
C ASP A 250 24.28 13.08 8.02
N GLY A 251 24.45 12.02 7.22
CA GLY A 251 25.23 11.99 6.00
C GLY A 251 26.74 12.12 6.19
N ARG A 252 27.27 11.93 7.41
CA ARG A 252 28.72 11.98 7.67
C ARG A 252 29.49 10.95 6.84
N THR A 253 28.96 9.73 6.72
CA THR A 253 29.57 8.66 5.92
C THR A 253 29.28 8.83 4.43
N ASN A 254 28.07 9.29 4.07
CA ASN A 254 27.67 9.53 2.69
C ASN A 254 26.67 10.68 2.62
N ARG A 255 27.12 11.83 2.09
CA ARG A 255 26.31 13.06 1.99
C ARG A 255 25.04 12.88 1.16
N ARG A 256 24.97 11.89 0.26
CA ARG A 256 23.75 11.60 -0.52
C ARG A 256 22.62 11.00 0.34
N MET A 257 22.94 10.55 1.55
CA MET A 257 21.98 9.94 2.46
C MET A 257 21.44 10.93 3.49
N THR A 258 21.94 12.17 3.55
CA THR A 258 21.51 13.18 4.53
C THR A 258 19.99 13.34 4.55
N GLY A 259 19.40 13.24 5.73
CA GLY A 259 17.95 13.35 5.95
C GLY A 259 17.13 12.11 5.57
N GLY A 260 17.74 11.14 4.88
CA GLY A 260 17.12 9.83 4.65
C GLY A 260 16.99 9.05 5.96
N ILE A 261 16.00 8.15 6.02
CA ILE A 261 15.77 7.31 7.20
C ILE A 261 16.60 6.03 7.08
N ILE A 262 17.44 5.79 8.09
CA ILE A 262 18.19 4.54 8.22
C ILE A 262 17.19 3.41 8.45
N GLU A 263 17.11 2.43 7.56
CA GLU A 263 16.02 1.43 7.54
C GLU A 263 15.97 0.59 8.83
N GLU A 264 17.12 0.13 9.29
CA GLU A 264 17.24 -0.83 10.39
C GLU A 264 18.30 -0.39 11.41
N GLU A 265 18.11 -0.79 12.66
CA GLU A 265 19.09 -0.53 13.70
C GLU A 265 20.42 -1.23 13.43
N GLY A 266 21.54 -0.52 13.68
CA GLY A 266 22.89 -1.03 13.41
C GLY A 266 23.29 -1.08 11.93
N LYS A 267 22.40 -0.70 11.00
CA LYS A 267 22.74 -0.59 9.57
C LYS A 267 23.18 0.83 9.20
N SER A 268 23.92 0.93 8.09
CA SER A 268 24.46 2.19 7.56
C SER A 268 23.90 2.52 6.17
N PHE A 269 22.69 2.05 5.84
CA PHE A 269 22.00 2.38 4.60
C PHE A 269 20.64 3.03 4.88
N VAL A 270 20.25 3.94 3.99
CA VAL A 270 18.91 4.53 3.95
C VAL A 270 18.10 3.80 2.89
N CYS A 271 16.81 3.65 3.13
CA CYS A 271 15.89 3.03 2.19
C CYS A 271 14.87 4.04 1.69
N ALA A 272 14.52 3.94 0.41
CA ALA A 272 13.47 4.78 -0.18
C ALA A 272 12.12 4.58 0.53
N ARG A 273 11.78 3.34 0.90
CA ARG A 273 10.51 3.02 1.60
C ARG A 273 10.37 3.80 2.91
N SER A 274 11.29 3.60 3.87
CA SER A 274 11.24 4.33 5.15
C SER A 274 11.33 5.85 4.96
N SER A 275 12.19 6.32 4.05
CA SER A 275 12.37 7.76 3.83
C SER A 275 11.12 8.42 3.25
N CYS A 276 10.49 7.79 2.27
CA CYS A 276 9.27 8.31 1.64
C CYS A 276 8.09 8.28 2.62
N TYR A 277 7.88 7.17 3.35
CA TYR A 277 6.81 7.08 4.34
C TYR A 277 7.00 8.10 5.47
N ALA A 278 8.22 8.29 5.96
CA ALA A 278 8.53 9.31 6.97
C ALA A 278 8.25 10.73 6.46
N LEU A 279 8.62 11.04 5.22
CA LEU A 279 8.34 12.35 4.63
C LEU A 279 6.84 12.65 4.61
N ILE A 280 6.00 11.67 4.27
CA ILE A 280 4.53 11.82 4.28
C ILE A 280 4.03 12.19 5.68
N VAL A 281 4.50 11.48 6.72
CA VAL A 281 4.10 11.73 8.10
C VAL A 281 4.60 13.08 8.60
N PHE A 282 5.86 13.45 8.32
CA PHE A 282 6.39 14.75 8.72
C PHE A 282 5.63 15.89 8.06
N LEU A 283 5.26 15.76 6.78
CA LEU A 283 4.44 16.76 6.10
C LEU A 283 3.04 16.89 6.72
N LYS A 284 2.43 15.79 7.17
CA LYS A 284 1.12 15.82 7.84
C LYS A 284 1.19 16.41 9.25
N ILE A 285 2.02 15.80 10.10
CA ILE A 285 2.08 16.10 11.53
C ILE A 285 2.76 17.46 11.76
N CYS A 286 3.86 17.74 11.06
CA CYS A 286 4.65 18.96 11.29
C CYS A 286 4.35 20.06 10.26
N GLY A 287 4.04 19.68 9.01
CA GLY A 287 3.82 20.62 7.91
C GLY A 287 2.36 21.02 7.69
N GLY A 288 1.39 20.40 8.39
CA GLY A 288 -0.05 20.67 8.21
C GLY A 288 -0.61 20.25 6.85
N SER A 289 0.11 19.42 6.09
CA SER A 289 -0.28 19.01 4.72
C SER A 289 -1.10 17.72 4.75
N ALA A 290 -2.40 17.84 5.02
CA ALA A 290 -3.30 16.70 5.24
C ALA A 290 -3.55 15.80 4.00
N GLU A 291 -3.28 16.28 2.78
CA GLU A 291 -3.80 15.66 1.54
C GLU A 291 -3.00 14.42 1.03
N THR A 292 -1.75 14.23 1.46
CA THR A 292 -0.84 13.24 0.88
C THR A 292 -1.10 11.82 1.40
N LEU A 293 -1.44 10.87 0.54
CA LEU A 293 -1.81 9.47 0.90
C LEU A 293 -2.94 9.35 1.94
N GLY A 294 -3.70 10.42 2.19
CA GLY A 294 -4.91 10.34 3.02
C GLY A 294 -6.05 9.63 2.29
N ALA A 295 -7.10 9.31 3.05
CA ALA A 295 -8.31 8.69 2.52
C ALA A 295 -9.54 9.63 2.58
N PRO A 296 -9.44 10.96 2.38
CA PRO A 296 -10.44 11.91 2.84
C PRO A 296 -11.86 11.59 2.34
N PRO A 297 -12.92 11.86 3.14
CA PRO A 297 -14.29 11.64 2.70
C PRO A 297 -14.59 12.33 1.38
N PHE A 298 -15.28 11.65 0.46
CA PHE A 298 -15.75 12.27 -0.78
C PHE A 298 -17.01 11.58 -1.31
N ASN A 299 -17.81 12.31 -2.08
CA ASN A 299 -19.04 11.81 -2.68
C ASN A 299 -18.76 11.28 -4.09
N ILE A 300 -18.99 9.97 -4.29
CA ILE A 300 -18.98 9.38 -5.63
C ILE A 300 -20.33 9.65 -6.27
N LYS A 301 -20.33 10.30 -7.45
CA LYS A 301 -21.52 10.28 -8.31
C LYS A 301 -21.67 8.85 -8.80
N LYS A 302 -22.66 8.10 -8.28
CA LYS A 302 -23.02 6.79 -8.84
C LYS A 302 -23.15 6.95 -10.34
N SER A 303 -22.37 6.18 -11.10
CA SER A 303 -22.56 6.06 -12.54
C SER A 303 -24.05 5.76 -12.77
N ARG A 304 -24.75 6.67 -13.44
CA ARG A 304 -26.02 6.30 -14.07
C ARG A 304 -25.60 5.27 -15.10
N THR A 305 -25.78 3.99 -14.79
CA THR A 305 -25.76 2.91 -15.77
C THR A 305 -26.67 3.36 -16.90
N LYS A 306 -26.08 3.88 -17.97
CA LYS A 306 -26.76 4.05 -19.23
C LYS A 306 -26.81 2.66 -19.82
N ASP A 307 -28.04 2.25 -20.11
CA ASP A 307 -28.38 1.09 -20.92
C ASP A 307 -27.45 1.02 -22.14
N TYR A 308 -26.44 0.15 -22.07
CA TYR A 308 -25.87 -0.43 -23.27
C TYR A 308 -26.85 -1.51 -23.70
N HIS A 309 -27.93 -1.09 -24.34
CA HIS A 309 -28.63 -1.97 -25.26
C HIS A 309 -27.63 -2.36 -26.34
N HIS A 310 -27.30 -3.64 -26.38
CA HIS A 310 -26.81 -4.28 -27.59
C HIS A 310 -27.78 -3.93 -28.71
N ALA A 311 -27.30 -3.18 -29.70
CA ALA A 311 -27.90 -3.17 -31.01
C ALA A 311 -27.25 -4.31 -31.78
N ASP A 312 -28.11 -5.17 -32.32
CA ASP A 312 -27.82 -6.30 -33.21
C ASP A 312 -26.93 -5.92 -34.41
#